data_AF-A0A8J5V0M3-F1
#
_entry.id   AF-A0A8J5V0M3-F1
#
_cell.length_a   1.000
_cell.length_b   1.000
_cell.length_c   1.000
_cell.angle_alpha   90.00
_cell.angle_beta   90.00
_cell.angle_gamma   90.00
#
_symmetry.space_group_name_H-M   'P 1'
#
loop_
_entity.id
_entity.type
_entity.pdbx_description
1 polymer ?
#
loop_
_entity_poly.entity_id
_entity_poly.type
_entity_poly.pdbx_seq_one_letter_code
_entity_poly.pdbx_strand_id
1 'polypeptide(L)'
;MSKINDYTDNNSRTSTVNDSNTFNVSSHPFLDELKYHSSTLKTHNAHLKKLQKLGINFLSLTDETINAQLMQIKKSGADSKELSNNYVNGIYATIRRLQPSLTKTRRELGLHLQNHPNSIHRDHDTFVGTMKLLLDIVKDVTEANIIECTGLRPRRIVDTQIAVVLTLLTNLRSSEVMQLQVKHITMIDRELPLSIQTKHRNTSIKILKMGKLFDGLYPQIVKMALHRDKLYNNTTNFNFSAMLKQNTVVQNTFLISCKIDTINKVLREFYERSNKKKPPLALGLKSIRTLNTTIMITHNELLLAQTLNRHRDLNVTLKHYNSSCFEEKIADAYVKL
;
A
#
# COMPACT_ATOMS: atom_id res chain seq x y z
N MET A 1 -62.24 -35.60 22.10
CA MET A 1 -62.19 -35.32 20.65
C MET A 1 -60.72 -35.30 20.25
N SER A 2 -60.19 -36.46 19.81
CA SER A 2 -60.02 -36.87 18.41
C SER A 2 -58.84 -36.13 17.75
N LYS A 3 -57.79 -36.72 17.16
CA LYS A 3 -57.36 -38.10 16.82
C LYS A 3 -55.86 -37.96 16.41
N ILE A 4 -54.94 -38.80 16.91
CA ILE A 4 -54.30 -39.96 16.23
C ILE A 4 -53.24 -39.62 15.15
N ASN A 5 -51.99 -40.02 15.46
CA ASN A 5 -50.94 -40.75 14.68
C ASN A 5 -50.67 -40.37 13.20
N ASP A 6 -49.40 -40.30 12.75
CA ASP A 6 -48.61 -41.51 12.50
C ASP A 6 -47.11 -41.45 12.83
N TYR A 7 -46.70 -42.57 13.45
CA TYR A 7 -45.38 -43.16 13.61
C TYR A 7 -44.80 -43.61 12.25
N THR A 8 -43.47 -43.59 12.08
CA THR A 8 -42.66 -44.83 12.13
C THR A 8 -41.16 -44.56 11.95
N ASP A 9 -40.40 -45.18 12.87
CA ASP A 9 -38.96 -45.41 12.83
C ASP A 9 -38.52 -46.24 11.62
N ASN A 10 -37.26 -46.07 11.20
CA ASN A 10 -36.34 -47.22 11.15
C ASN A 10 -34.85 -46.84 11.06
N ASN A 11 -34.10 -47.46 11.96
CA ASN A 11 -32.64 -47.50 12.07
C ASN A 11 -31.91 -47.87 10.77
N SER A 12 -30.72 -47.28 10.53
CA SER A 12 -29.51 -48.02 10.15
C SER A 12 -28.22 -47.17 10.14
N ARG A 13 -27.39 -47.41 11.16
CA ARG A 13 -25.91 -47.54 11.18
C ARG A 13 -25.01 -46.74 10.22
N THR A 14 -23.86 -46.39 10.82
CA THR A 14 -22.55 -45.98 10.27
C THR A 14 -22.44 -44.49 9.97
N SER A 15 -21.44 -43.73 10.41
CA SER A 15 -20.16 -44.04 11.03
C SER A 15 -19.66 -42.77 11.74
N THR A 16 -19.01 -42.95 12.87
CA THR A 16 -18.21 -41.93 13.54
C THR A 16 -17.14 -41.39 12.59
N VAL A 17 -17.28 -40.14 12.14
CA VAL A 17 -16.15 -39.36 11.67
C VAL A 17 -15.85 -38.35 12.78
N ASN A 18 -14.72 -38.56 13.45
CA ASN A 18 -14.16 -37.63 14.42
C ASN A 18 -13.92 -36.27 13.73
N ASP A 19 -14.83 -35.32 13.96
CA ASP A 19 -14.59 -33.90 13.74
C ASP A 19 -13.67 -33.34 14.85
N SER A 20 -12.44 -33.85 14.91
CA SER A 20 -11.40 -33.33 15.78
C SER A 20 -10.32 -32.63 14.96
N ASN A 21 -10.60 -31.40 14.48
CA ASN A 21 -9.57 -30.41 14.13
C ASN A 21 -10.15 -29.01 13.80
N THR A 22 -11.11 -28.54 14.59
CA THR A 22 -11.43 -27.10 14.63
C THR A 22 -10.38 -26.39 15.48
N PHE A 23 -9.37 -25.82 14.82
CA PHE A 23 -8.40 -24.94 15.47
C PHE A 23 -9.13 -23.74 16.07
N ASN A 24 -9.36 -23.76 17.38
CA ASN A 24 -9.98 -22.65 18.09
C ASN A 24 -8.95 -21.52 18.23
N VAL A 25 -8.96 -20.59 17.27
CA VAL A 25 -8.04 -19.45 17.18
C VAL A 25 -8.05 -18.59 18.47
N SER A 26 -9.11 -18.69 19.28
CA SER A 26 -9.30 -17.94 20.53
C SER A 26 -8.43 -18.40 21.71
N SER A 27 -7.82 -19.58 21.67
CA SER A 27 -7.10 -20.15 22.83
C SER A 27 -5.57 -20.10 22.74
N HIS A 28 -4.99 -19.49 21.69
CA HIS A 28 -3.53 -19.41 21.59
C HIS A 28 -2.97 -18.22 22.38
N PRO A 29 -2.13 -18.45 23.42
CA PRO A 29 -1.65 -17.44 24.37
C PRO A 29 -0.73 -16.36 23.76
N PHE A 30 -0.48 -16.40 22.44
CA PHE A 30 0.41 -15.49 21.73
C PHE A 30 -0.31 -14.59 20.71
N LEU A 31 -1.64 -14.71 20.58
CA LEU A 31 -2.51 -13.81 19.81
C LEU A 31 -3.20 -12.81 20.74
N ASP A 32 -2.43 -12.24 21.67
CA ASP A 32 -2.93 -11.20 22.55
C ASP A 32 -3.30 -9.96 21.70
N GLU A 33 -4.60 -9.73 21.52
CA GLU A 33 -5.12 -8.59 20.74
C GLU A 33 -4.64 -7.25 21.31
N LEU A 34 -4.24 -7.23 22.59
CA LEU A 34 -3.65 -6.07 23.26
C LEU A 34 -2.22 -5.75 22.78
N LYS A 35 -1.50 -6.71 22.17
CA LYS A 35 -0.11 -6.53 21.69
C LYS A 35 0.01 -6.26 20.19
N TYR A 36 -0.97 -6.66 19.38
CA TYR A 36 -0.86 -6.61 17.92
C TYR A 36 -1.89 -5.70 17.26
N HIS A 37 -1.46 -4.98 16.21
CA HIS A 37 -2.37 -4.17 15.41
C HIS A 37 -3.35 -5.05 14.63
N SER A 38 -4.56 -4.54 14.39
CA SER A 38 -5.63 -5.22 13.63
C SER A 38 -5.17 -5.73 12.25
N SER A 39 -4.33 -4.98 11.53
CA SER A 39 -3.76 -5.43 10.25
C SER A 39 -2.79 -6.60 10.42
N THR A 40 -1.99 -6.61 11.50
CA THR A 40 -1.08 -7.71 11.83
C THR A 40 -1.86 -8.96 12.20
N LEU A 41 -2.92 -8.81 13.00
CA LEU A 41 -3.86 -9.89 13.32
C LEU A 41 -4.50 -10.45 12.05
N LYS A 42 -4.97 -9.59 11.13
CA LYS A 42 -5.49 -10.03 9.83
C LYS A 42 -4.47 -10.83 9.02
N THR A 43 -3.21 -10.41 8.99
CA THR A 43 -2.13 -11.15 8.32
C THR A 43 -1.89 -12.51 8.98
N HIS A 44 -1.78 -12.58 10.31
CA HIS A 44 -1.62 -13.85 11.02
C HIS A 44 -2.81 -14.78 10.79
N ASN A 45 -4.04 -14.27 10.88
CA ASN A 45 -5.25 -15.04 10.61
C ASN A 45 -5.29 -15.57 9.16
N ALA A 46 -4.81 -14.78 8.18
CA ALA A 46 -4.69 -15.23 6.80
C ALA A 46 -3.65 -16.36 6.65
N HIS A 47 -2.51 -16.27 7.34
CA HIS A 47 -1.51 -17.34 7.37
C HIS A 47 -2.07 -18.62 8.01
N LEU A 48 -2.74 -18.50 9.16
CA LEU A 48 -3.36 -19.64 9.86
C LEU A 48 -4.42 -20.32 9.00
N LYS A 49 -5.31 -19.55 8.35
CA LYS A 49 -6.30 -20.10 7.40
C LYS A 49 -5.64 -20.84 6.25
N LYS A 50 -4.49 -20.35 5.74
CA LYS A 50 -3.74 -21.03 4.68
C LYS A 50 -3.15 -22.35 5.17
N LEU A 51 -2.59 -22.39 6.38
CA LEU A 51 -2.08 -23.63 7.00
C LEU A 51 -3.20 -24.65 7.20
N GLN A 52 -4.34 -24.21 7.76
CA GLN A 52 -5.51 -25.06 7.96
C GLN A 52 -6.03 -25.63 6.64
N LYS A 53 -6.14 -24.80 5.58
CA LYS A 53 -6.57 -25.26 4.25
C LYS A 53 -5.64 -26.34 3.66
N LEU A 54 -4.36 -26.31 4.01
CA LEU A 54 -3.36 -27.29 3.56
C LEU A 54 -3.24 -28.49 4.51
N GLY A 55 -4.02 -28.55 5.59
CA GLY A 55 -3.92 -29.61 6.59
C GLY A 55 -2.61 -29.58 7.40
N ILE A 56 -1.93 -28.44 7.46
CA ILE A 56 -0.62 -28.31 8.12
C ILE A 56 -0.85 -27.99 9.59
N ASN A 57 -0.56 -28.96 10.47
CA ASN A 57 -0.48 -28.73 11.91
C ASN A 57 0.87 -28.10 12.26
N PHE A 58 0.89 -26.81 12.56
CA PHE A 58 2.14 -26.10 12.87
C PHE A 58 2.75 -26.48 14.22
N LEU A 59 1.97 -27.04 15.15
CA LEU A 59 2.47 -27.49 16.45
C LEU A 59 3.32 -28.75 16.35
N SER A 60 3.11 -29.58 15.34
CA SER A 60 3.90 -30.81 15.13
C SER A 60 5.14 -30.60 14.25
N LEU A 61 5.41 -29.37 13.82
CA LEU A 61 6.55 -29.09 12.94
C LEU A 61 7.87 -29.09 13.73
N THR A 62 8.88 -29.67 13.13
CA THR A 62 10.26 -29.74 13.60
C THR A 62 11.21 -29.13 12.58
N ASP A 63 12.46 -28.92 12.94
CA ASP A 63 13.47 -28.37 12.03
C ASP A 63 13.73 -29.30 10.83
N GLU A 64 13.53 -30.61 10.95
CA GLU A 64 13.63 -31.58 9.84
C GLU A 64 12.46 -31.45 8.86
N THR A 65 11.25 -31.21 9.37
CA THR A 65 10.00 -31.29 8.58
C THR A 65 9.57 -29.93 8.01
N ILE A 66 9.96 -28.83 8.64
CA ILE A 66 9.51 -27.48 8.29
C ILE A 66 9.85 -27.09 6.84
N ASN A 67 11.02 -27.48 6.32
CA ASN A 67 11.42 -27.11 4.97
C ASN A 67 10.48 -27.71 3.90
N ALA A 68 10.15 -28.99 4.02
CA ALA A 68 9.24 -29.68 3.11
C ALA A 68 7.85 -29.02 3.12
N GLN A 69 7.36 -28.65 4.31
CA GLN A 69 6.08 -27.98 4.49
C GLN A 69 6.05 -26.57 3.87
N LEU A 70 7.13 -25.80 4.02
CA LEU A 70 7.24 -24.48 3.38
C LEU A 70 7.31 -24.59 1.85
N MET A 71 7.93 -25.64 1.30
CA MET A 71 7.93 -25.91 -0.14
C MET A 71 6.53 -26.33 -0.65
N GLN A 72 5.78 -27.12 0.13
CA GLN A 72 4.38 -27.43 -0.18
C GLN A 72 3.53 -26.15 -0.20
N ILE A 73 3.69 -25.27 0.80
CA ILE A 73 3.01 -23.97 0.84
C ILE A 73 3.39 -23.15 -0.40
N LYS A 74 4.67 -23.09 -0.75
CA LYS A 74 5.16 -22.36 -1.93
C LYS A 74 4.49 -22.82 -3.22
N LYS A 75 4.32 -24.14 -3.41
CA LYS A 75 3.68 -24.73 -4.59
C LYS A 75 2.15 -24.59 -4.61
N SER A 76 1.53 -24.23 -3.49
CA SER A 76 0.07 -24.13 -3.34
C SER A 76 -0.56 -22.81 -3.86
N GLY A 77 0.14 -22.07 -4.72
CA GLY A 77 -0.40 -20.85 -5.33
C GLY A 77 -1.47 -21.15 -6.38
N ALA A 78 -2.19 -20.11 -6.82
CA ALA A 78 -3.23 -20.24 -7.82
C ALA A 78 -2.64 -20.36 -9.23
N ASP A 79 -3.40 -20.98 -10.15
CA ASP A 79 -3.09 -21.05 -11.59
C ASP A 79 -1.67 -21.57 -11.89
N SER A 80 -1.25 -22.61 -11.16
CA SER A 80 0.08 -23.23 -11.27
C SER A 80 1.27 -22.29 -10.98
N LYS A 81 1.02 -21.11 -10.39
CA LYS A 81 2.07 -20.17 -10.00
C LYS A 81 2.50 -20.42 -8.56
N GLU A 82 3.80 -20.45 -8.34
CA GLU A 82 4.35 -20.52 -6.99
C GLU A 82 4.11 -19.20 -6.21
N LEU A 83 3.91 -19.33 -4.90
CA LEU A 83 3.88 -18.19 -4.00
C LEU A 83 5.28 -17.59 -3.86
N SER A 84 5.33 -16.26 -3.72
CA SER A 84 6.61 -15.57 -3.53
C SER A 84 7.31 -16.02 -2.23
N ASN A 85 8.65 -16.08 -2.26
CA ASN A 85 9.45 -16.35 -1.06
C ASN A 85 9.13 -15.37 0.08
N ASN A 86 8.75 -14.12 -0.23
CA ASN A 86 8.34 -13.14 0.77
C ASN A 86 7.09 -13.55 1.54
N TYR A 87 6.09 -14.06 0.83
CA TYR A 87 4.86 -14.56 1.44
C TYR A 87 5.14 -15.81 2.28
N VAL A 88 5.93 -16.75 1.75
CA VAL A 88 6.34 -17.97 2.49
C VAL A 88 7.16 -17.62 3.74
N ASN A 89 8.07 -16.66 3.65
CA ASN A 89 8.82 -16.13 4.80
C ASN A 89 7.91 -15.48 5.85
N GLY A 90 6.83 -14.83 5.42
CA GLY A 90 5.79 -14.29 6.29
C GLY A 90 5.06 -15.40 7.07
N ILE A 91 4.65 -16.47 6.37
CA ILE A 91 4.04 -17.65 7.02
C ILE A 91 5.02 -18.29 7.99
N TYR A 92 6.27 -18.51 7.58
CA TYR A 92 7.30 -19.09 8.45
C TYR A 92 7.53 -18.26 9.72
N ALA A 93 7.53 -16.93 9.61
CA ALA A 93 7.62 -16.05 10.77
C ALA A 93 6.44 -16.20 11.74
N THR A 94 5.23 -16.45 11.22
CA THR A 94 4.06 -16.78 12.05
C THR A 94 4.21 -18.15 12.70
N ILE A 95 4.62 -19.18 11.95
CA ILE A 95 4.85 -20.53 12.49
C ILE A 95 5.88 -20.51 13.62
N ARG A 96 7.05 -19.92 13.41
CA ARG A 96 8.13 -19.87 14.42
C ARG A 96 7.73 -19.15 15.71
N ARG A 97 6.78 -18.20 15.64
CA ARG A 97 6.22 -17.56 16.84
C ARG A 97 5.29 -18.49 17.61
N LEU A 98 4.55 -19.34 16.91
CA LEU A 98 3.58 -20.26 17.50
C LEU A 98 4.23 -21.59 17.92
N GLN A 99 5.34 -21.96 17.29
CA GLN A 99 6.17 -23.10 17.63
C GLN A 99 7.63 -22.65 17.86
N PRO A 100 7.97 -22.18 19.08
CA PRO A 100 9.30 -21.65 19.39
C PRO A 100 10.43 -22.68 19.35
N SER A 101 10.12 -23.99 19.32
CA SER A 101 11.13 -25.05 19.19
C SER A 101 11.85 -25.05 17.84
N LEU A 102 11.31 -24.37 16.83
CA LEU A 102 11.95 -24.22 15.52
C LEU A 102 13.12 -23.24 15.60
N THR A 103 14.33 -23.75 15.35
CA THR A 103 15.57 -22.97 15.46
C THR A 103 16.13 -22.53 14.11
N LYS A 104 15.78 -23.23 13.02
CA LYS A 104 16.32 -22.93 11.69
C LYS A 104 16.11 -21.48 11.27
N THR A 105 17.09 -20.92 10.61
CA THR A 105 17.03 -19.61 9.99
C THR A 105 16.39 -19.72 8.60
N ARG A 106 15.84 -18.60 8.09
CA ARG A 106 15.31 -18.54 6.72
C ARG A 106 16.35 -18.91 5.66
N ARG A 107 17.63 -18.63 5.94
CA ARG A 107 18.78 -18.94 5.09
C ARG A 107 18.99 -20.46 4.99
N GLU A 108 18.97 -21.16 6.12
CA GLU A 108 19.09 -22.62 6.16
C GLU A 108 17.91 -23.33 5.50
N LEU A 109 16.75 -22.67 5.42
CA LEU A 109 15.56 -23.17 4.74
C LEU A 109 15.55 -22.87 3.23
N GLY A 110 16.62 -22.29 2.67
CA GLY A 110 16.66 -21.92 1.25
C GLY A 110 15.64 -20.84 0.85
N LEU A 111 15.01 -20.17 1.83
CA LEU A 111 14.02 -19.12 1.60
C LEU A 111 14.68 -17.74 1.41
N HIS A 112 15.80 -17.73 0.71
CA HIS A 112 16.47 -16.49 0.35
C HIS A 112 15.56 -15.61 -0.49
N LEU A 113 15.64 -14.30 -0.23
CA LEU A 113 15.25 -13.30 -1.20
C LEU A 113 16.21 -13.42 -2.39
N GLN A 114 15.85 -14.23 -3.39
CA GLN A 114 16.59 -14.22 -4.64
C GLN A 114 16.30 -12.88 -5.32
N ASN A 115 17.33 -12.05 -5.45
CA ASN A 115 17.31 -10.94 -6.40
C ASN A 115 17.32 -11.57 -7.78
N HIS A 116 16.16 -11.72 -8.41
CA HIS A 116 16.11 -12.21 -9.78
C HIS A 116 16.81 -11.17 -10.68
N PRO A 117 17.65 -11.57 -11.64
CA PRO A 117 18.27 -10.61 -12.58
C PRO A 117 17.20 -9.78 -13.32
N ASN A 118 16.04 -10.38 -13.60
CA ASN A 118 14.89 -9.67 -14.17
C ASN A 118 14.20 -8.69 -13.21
N SER A 119 14.50 -8.68 -11.91
CA SER A 119 13.90 -7.73 -10.97
C SER A 119 14.41 -6.32 -11.23
N ILE A 120 15.69 -6.17 -11.56
CA ILE A 120 16.31 -4.85 -11.77
C ILE A 120 15.74 -4.19 -13.03
N HIS A 121 15.60 -4.94 -14.12
CA HIS A 121 14.94 -4.44 -15.34
C HIS A 121 13.47 -4.10 -15.10
N ARG A 122 12.72 -4.90 -14.32
CA ARG A 122 11.33 -4.60 -13.96
C ARG A 122 11.20 -3.36 -13.09
N ASP A 123 12.15 -3.14 -12.19
CA ASP A 123 12.19 -1.97 -11.32
C ASP A 123 12.51 -0.71 -12.13
N HIS A 124 13.43 -0.78 -13.10
CA HIS A 124 13.73 0.31 -14.03
C HIS A 124 12.52 0.66 -14.91
N ASP A 125 11.89 -0.35 -15.53
CA ASP A 125 10.68 -0.15 -16.34
C ASP A 125 9.55 0.51 -15.54
N THR A 126 9.37 0.08 -14.29
CA THR A 126 8.39 0.68 -13.37
C THR A 126 8.77 2.11 -13.05
N PHE A 127 10.05 2.40 -12.82
CA PHE A 127 10.55 3.73 -12.53
C PHE A 127 10.27 4.70 -13.68
N VAL A 128 10.71 4.36 -14.91
CA VAL A 128 10.50 5.17 -16.11
C VAL A 128 9.01 5.33 -16.40
N GLY A 129 8.23 4.24 -16.33
CA GLY A 129 6.81 4.30 -16.59
C GLY A 129 6.03 5.12 -15.55
N THR A 130 6.45 5.10 -14.29
CA THR A 130 5.88 5.94 -13.22
C THR A 130 6.23 7.41 -13.45
N MET A 131 7.46 7.71 -13.86
CA MET A 131 7.87 9.08 -14.19
C MET A 131 7.03 9.67 -15.33
N LYS A 132 6.81 8.91 -16.41
CA LYS A 132 5.94 9.33 -17.51
C LYS A 132 4.51 9.59 -17.06
N LEU A 133 3.94 8.66 -16.29
CA LEU A 133 2.61 8.80 -15.69
C LEU A 133 2.48 10.08 -14.84
N LEU A 134 3.50 10.41 -14.05
CA LEU A 134 3.49 11.62 -13.22
C LEU A 134 3.51 12.89 -14.07
N LEU A 135 4.33 12.92 -15.13
CA LEU A 135 4.37 14.06 -16.04
C LEU A 135 3.02 14.29 -16.71
N ASP A 136 2.37 13.23 -17.19
CA ASP A 136 1.03 13.32 -17.80
C ASP A 136 0.00 13.84 -16.78
N ILE A 137 -0.02 13.32 -15.55
CA ILE A 137 -0.97 13.76 -14.52
C ILE A 137 -0.71 15.21 -14.08
N VAL A 138 0.55 15.60 -13.90
CA VAL A 138 0.90 16.98 -13.52
C VAL A 138 0.50 17.95 -14.63
N LYS A 139 0.75 17.58 -15.89
CA LYS A 139 0.29 18.35 -17.05
C LYS A 139 -1.23 18.47 -17.04
N ASP A 140 -1.96 17.37 -16.92
CA ASP A 140 -3.43 17.35 -16.87
C ASP A 140 -3.99 18.23 -15.74
N VAL A 141 -3.36 18.24 -14.56
CA VAL A 141 -3.79 19.06 -13.41
C VAL A 141 -3.45 20.53 -13.59
N THR A 142 -2.34 20.84 -14.26
CA THR A 142 -1.93 22.22 -14.56
C THR A 142 -2.82 22.83 -15.65
N GLU A 143 -3.13 22.04 -16.68
CA GLU A 143 -3.96 22.43 -17.82
C GLU A 143 -5.46 22.30 -17.55
N ALA A 144 -5.85 21.75 -16.40
CA ALA A 144 -7.25 21.61 -16.00
C ALA A 144 -7.91 22.98 -15.89
N ASN A 145 -8.51 23.44 -17.00
CA ASN A 145 -9.50 24.49 -16.96
C ASN A 145 -10.66 23.97 -16.11
N ILE A 146 -11.02 24.69 -15.06
CA ILE A 146 -12.08 24.28 -14.11
C ILE A 146 -13.42 24.05 -14.85
N ILE A 147 -13.59 24.66 -16.03
CA ILE A 147 -14.72 24.44 -16.95
C ILE A 147 -14.77 22.97 -17.44
N GLU A 148 -13.65 22.27 -17.62
CA GLU A 148 -13.64 20.83 -17.97
C GLU A 148 -13.86 19.90 -16.76
N CYS A 149 -13.73 20.43 -15.54
CA CYS A 149 -14.12 19.70 -14.32
C CYS A 149 -15.64 19.72 -14.13
N THR A 150 -16.40 20.51 -14.91
CA THR A 150 -17.86 20.59 -14.85
C THR A 150 -18.49 19.24 -15.20
N GLY A 151 -18.92 18.50 -14.18
CA GLY A 151 -19.85 17.36 -14.27
C GLY A 151 -19.41 16.09 -15.01
N LEU A 152 -18.40 16.14 -15.87
CA LEU A 152 -18.07 15.05 -16.80
C LEU A 152 -17.01 14.09 -16.28
N ARG A 153 -16.04 14.56 -15.46
CA ARG A 153 -14.98 13.70 -14.95
C ARG A 153 -15.45 12.90 -13.73
N PRO A 154 -15.40 11.56 -13.76
CA PRO A 154 -15.80 10.74 -12.62
C PRO A 154 -14.98 11.04 -11.36
N ARG A 155 -15.63 11.06 -10.19
CA ARG A 155 -15.01 11.28 -8.86
C ARG A 155 -13.70 10.50 -8.67
N ARG A 156 -13.66 9.22 -9.07
CA ARG A 156 -12.48 8.36 -8.96
C ARG A 156 -11.25 8.86 -9.73
N ILE A 157 -11.46 9.53 -10.86
CA ILE A 157 -10.41 10.09 -11.73
C ILE A 157 -9.80 11.32 -11.04
N VAL A 158 -10.66 12.25 -10.61
CA VAL A 158 -10.27 13.48 -9.88
C VAL A 158 -9.51 13.13 -8.60
N ASP A 159 -10.07 12.24 -7.78
CA ASP A 159 -9.46 11.82 -6.52
C ASP A 159 -8.09 11.14 -6.73
N THR A 160 -7.91 10.41 -7.83
CA THR A 160 -6.63 9.77 -8.17
C THR A 160 -5.60 10.80 -8.59
N GLN A 161 -5.96 11.78 -9.43
CA GLN A 161 -5.06 12.87 -9.82
C GLN A 161 -4.61 13.66 -8.59
N ILE A 162 -5.55 14.03 -7.70
CA ILE A 162 -5.24 14.71 -6.44
C ILE A 162 -4.30 13.86 -5.57
N ALA A 163 -4.59 12.56 -5.40
CA ALA A 163 -3.76 11.67 -4.58
C ALA A 163 -2.33 11.54 -5.12
N VAL A 164 -2.18 11.44 -6.43
CA VAL A 164 -0.88 11.37 -7.11
C VAL A 164 -0.09 12.64 -6.87
N VAL A 165 -0.68 13.81 -7.15
CA VAL A 165 0.01 15.09 -7.01
C VAL A 165 0.36 15.37 -5.55
N LEU A 166 -0.55 15.15 -4.60
CA LEU A 166 -0.24 15.31 -3.18
C LEU A 166 0.90 14.38 -2.73
N THR A 167 0.90 13.13 -3.19
CA THR A 167 1.99 12.19 -2.88
C THR A 167 3.31 12.65 -3.47
N LEU A 168 3.31 13.15 -4.72
CA LEU A 168 4.50 13.72 -5.35
C LEU A 168 5.04 14.91 -4.55
N LEU A 169 4.17 15.85 -4.17
CA LEU A 169 4.56 17.10 -3.52
C LEU A 169 5.04 16.92 -2.07
N THR A 170 4.46 15.97 -1.33
CA THR A 170 4.65 15.85 0.13
C THR A 170 5.31 14.55 0.57
N ASN A 171 5.42 13.59 -0.35
CA ASN A 171 5.94 12.25 -0.10
C ASN A 171 5.29 11.59 1.13
N LEU A 172 3.99 11.80 1.33
CA LEU A 172 3.18 11.20 2.40
C LEU A 172 2.71 9.79 2.04
N ARG A 173 2.42 8.96 3.05
CA ARG A 173 1.98 7.57 2.85
C ARG A 173 0.54 7.62 2.38
N SER A 174 0.09 6.60 1.65
CA SER A 174 -1.31 6.53 1.21
C SER A 174 -2.27 6.83 2.37
N SER A 175 -2.13 6.14 3.51
CA SER A 175 -2.95 6.36 4.70
C SER A 175 -2.94 7.79 5.22
N GLU A 176 -1.83 8.52 5.09
CA GLU A 176 -1.68 9.91 5.55
C GLU A 176 -2.29 10.88 4.52
N VAL A 177 -2.05 10.64 3.22
CA VAL A 177 -2.63 11.40 2.11
C VAL A 177 -4.16 11.35 2.13
N MET A 178 -4.74 10.18 2.40
CA MET A 178 -6.20 10.01 2.49
C MET A 178 -6.86 10.83 3.61
N GLN A 179 -6.10 11.28 4.61
CA GLN A 179 -6.64 12.06 5.74
C GLN A 179 -6.63 13.56 5.48
N LEU A 180 -6.02 14.02 4.39
CA LEU A 180 -5.84 15.44 4.13
C LEU A 180 -7.17 16.12 3.78
N GLN A 181 -7.38 17.29 4.37
CA GLN A 181 -8.50 18.18 4.17
C GLN A 181 -7.98 19.50 3.60
N VAL A 182 -8.87 20.35 3.09
CA VAL A 182 -8.50 21.66 2.54
C VAL A 182 -7.71 22.50 3.55
N LYS A 183 -8.11 22.50 4.82
CA LYS A 183 -7.37 23.19 5.90
C LYS A 183 -5.93 22.69 6.08
N HIS A 184 -5.66 21.42 5.78
CA HIS A 184 -4.32 20.86 5.89
C HIS A 184 -3.39 21.42 4.80
N ILE A 185 -3.92 21.79 3.63
CA ILE A 185 -3.12 22.43 2.57
C ILE A 185 -2.60 23.78 3.01
N THR A 186 -3.45 24.62 3.62
CA THR A 186 -3.02 25.93 4.13
C THR A 186 -2.02 25.80 5.27
N MET A 187 -2.11 24.75 6.09
CA MET A 187 -1.13 24.45 7.12
C MET A 187 0.22 24.02 6.51
N ILE A 188 0.21 23.14 5.50
CA ILE A 188 1.42 22.71 4.78
C ILE A 188 2.10 23.90 4.08
N ASP A 189 1.31 24.76 3.45
CA ASP A 189 1.78 25.99 2.81
C ASP A 189 2.53 26.91 3.80
N ARG A 190 1.95 27.11 4.98
CA ARG A 190 2.54 27.90 6.07
C ARG A 190 3.55 27.14 6.92
N GLU A 191 3.90 25.92 6.55
CA GLU A 191 4.84 25.08 7.29
C GLU A 191 4.44 24.79 8.75
N LEU A 192 3.14 24.85 9.03
CA LEU A 192 2.57 24.58 10.34
C LEU A 192 2.41 23.08 10.58
N PRO A 193 2.61 22.62 11.83
CA PRO A 193 2.38 21.23 12.18
C PRO A 193 0.89 20.90 12.12
N LEU A 194 0.54 19.74 11.58
CA LEU A 194 -0.84 19.27 11.51
C LEU A 194 -1.00 17.91 12.15
N SER A 195 -2.17 17.67 12.74
CA SER A 195 -2.48 16.41 13.40
C SER A 195 -3.04 15.41 12.40
N ILE A 196 -2.27 14.37 12.11
CA ILE A 196 -2.73 13.20 11.35
C ILE A 196 -2.40 11.92 12.09
N GLN A 197 -3.17 10.88 11.81
CA GLN A 197 -2.88 9.54 12.28
C GLN A 197 -1.70 8.98 11.47
N THR A 198 -0.53 8.86 12.10
CA THR A 198 0.61 8.14 11.53
C THR A 198 0.69 6.76 12.17
N LYS A 199 0.55 5.72 11.34
CA LYS A 199 0.42 4.32 11.79
C LYS A 199 -0.75 4.13 12.77
N HIS A 200 -0.52 4.32 14.07
CA HIS A 200 -1.48 4.00 15.14
C HIS A 200 -1.68 5.14 16.14
N ARG A 201 -0.98 6.27 15.96
CA ARG A 201 -1.08 7.40 16.89
C ARG A 201 -1.42 8.65 16.11
N ASN A 202 -2.28 9.47 16.70
CA ASN A 202 -2.42 10.85 16.26
C ASN A 202 -1.12 11.57 16.62
N THR A 203 -0.46 12.08 15.61
CA THR A 203 0.82 12.76 15.75
C THR A 203 0.71 14.12 15.09
N SER A 204 1.09 15.15 15.82
CA SER A 204 1.33 16.46 15.25
C SER A 204 2.66 16.42 14.50
N ILE A 205 2.62 16.57 13.18
CA ILE A 205 3.82 16.54 12.34
C ILE A 205 3.89 17.75 11.43
N LYS A 206 5.11 18.27 11.23
CA LYS A 206 5.40 19.20 10.14
C LYS A 206 5.59 18.40 8.86
N ILE A 207 4.80 18.69 7.83
CA ILE A 207 4.87 18.03 6.53
C ILE A 207 5.73 18.91 5.61
N LEU A 208 6.82 18.35 5.12
CA LEU A 208 7.66 19.01 4.13
C LEU A 208 7.01 18.94 2.74
N LYS A 209 7.28 19.94 1.91
CA LYS A 209 6.71 20.09 0.56
C LYS A 209 7.79 20.44 -0.47
N MET A 210 7.56 20.10 -1.73
CA MET A 210 8.33 20.60 -2.87
C MET A 210 7.89 22.03 -3.21
N GLY A 211 8.43 23.05 -2.52
CA GLY A 211 7.94 24.44 -2.53
C GLY A 211 7.49 24.98 -3.88
N LYS A 212 8.41 25.15 -4.85
CA LYS A 212 8.09 25.71 -6.18
C LYS A 212 6.96 24.96 -6.90
N LEU A 213 6.95 23.62 -6.84
CA LEU A 213 5.94 22.80 -7.50
C LEU A 213 4.62 22.83 -6.74
N PHE A 214 4.69 22.90 -5.40
CA PHE A 214 3.53 22.98 -4.54
C PHE A 214 2.75 24.27 -4.81
N ASP A 215 3.43 25.42 -4.84
CA ASP A 215 2.80 26.75 -5.02
C ASP A 215 1.99 26.83 -6.33
N GLY A 216 2.49 26.20 -7.40
CA GLY A 216 1.78 26.14 -8.68
C GLY A 216 0.60 25.17 -8.70
N LEU A 217 0.68 24.03 -8.00
CA LEU A 217 -0.29 22.94 -8.12
C LEU A 217 -1.36 22.93 -7.03
N TYR A 218 -1.06 23.37 -5.81
CA TYR A 218 -2.02 23.27 -4.71
C TYR A 218 -3.34 24.03 -4.96
N PRO A 219 -3.35 25.23 -5.61
CA PRO A 219 -4.61 25.91 -5.87
C PRO A 219 -5.52 25.08 -6.78
N GLN A 220 -4.95 24.39 -7.76
CA GLN A 220 -5.69 23.52 -8.68
C GLN A 220 -6.22 22.29 -7.97
N ILE A 221 -5.40 21.64 -7.12
CA ILE A 221 -5.84 20.49 -6.32
C ILE A 221 -7.06 20.84 -5.46
N VAL A 222 -7.02 22.00 -4.78
CA VAL A 222 -8.12 22.46 -3.93
C VAL A 222 -9.36 22.77 -4.77
N LYS A 223 -9.21 23.46 -5.89
CA LYS A 223 -10.31 23.73 -6.83
C LYS A 223 -10.96 22.44 -7.35
N MET A 224 -10.15 21.46 -7.75
CA MET A 224 -10.64 20.14 -8.20
C MET A 224 -11.43 19.42 -7.10
N ALA A 225 -10.93 19.42 -5.85
CA ALA A 225 -11.61 18.79 -4.72
C ALA A 225 -12.96 19.46 -4.41
N LEU A 226 -12.99 20.79 -4.36
CA LEU A 226 -14.21 21.54 -4.07
C LEU A 226 -15.22 21.46 -5.21
N HIS A 227 -14.76 21.49 -6.45
CA HIS A 227 -15.62 21.35 -7.62
C HIS A 227 -16.27 19.96 -7.67
N ARG A 228 -15.52 18.88 -7.40
CA ARG A 228 -16.04 17.50 -7.28
C ARG A 228 -17.20 17.40 -6.30
N ASP A 229 -17.14 18.17 -5.20
CA ASP A 229 -18.17 18.19 -4.16
C ASP A 229 -19.22 19.30 -4.36
N LYS A 230 -19.18 19.99 -5.51
CA LYS A 230 -20.08 21.11 -5.86
C LYS A 230 -20.04 22.27 -4.87
N LEU A 231 -18.91 22.43 -4.17
CA LEU A 231 -18.66 23.50 -3.20
C LEU A 231 -17.96 24.71 -3.83
N TYR A 232 -17.66 24.65 -5.14
CA TYR A 232 -16.99 25.71 -5.87
C TYR A 232 -17.45 25.73 -7.34
N ASN A 233 -17.78 26.91 -7.86
CA ASN A 233 -18.12 27.16 -9.26
C ASN A 233 -17.33 28.37 -9.80
N ASN A 234 -17.05 28.40 -11.11
CA ASN A 234 -16.16 29.41 -11.72
C ASN A 234 -16.66 30.86 -11.62
N THR A 235 -17.97 31.06 -11.40
CA THR A 235 -18.58 32.37 -11.22
C THR A 235 -18.17 33.06 -9.92
N THR A 236 -17.57 32.34 -8.96
CA THR A 236 -17.17 32.87 -7.64
C THR A 236 -15.66 33.12 -7.48
N ASN A 237 -14.90 33.16 -8.59
CA ASN A 237 -13.44 33.42 -8.59
C ASN A 237 -13.03 34.68 -7.80
N PHE A 238 -13.92 35.67 -7.67
CA PHE A 238 -13.65 36.93 -6.97
C PHE A 238 -13.34 36.80 -5.47
N ASN A 239 -13.50 35.60 -4.86
CA ASN A 239 -13.17 35.45 -3.44
C ASN A 239 -12.66 34.07 -3.00
N PHE A 240 -11.93 33.35 -3.86
CA PHE A 240 -11.43 32.00 -3.55
C PHE A 240 -10.62 31.95 -2.23
N SER A 241 -9.73 32.92 -2.00
CA SER A 241 -8.91 32.97 -0.79
C SER A 241 -9.71 33.18 0.50
N ALA A 242 -10.73 34.06 0.51
CA ALA A 242 -11.56 34.23 1.70
C ALA A 242 -12.51 33.04 1.90
N MET A 243 -13.05 32.46 0.83
CA MET A 243 -13.85 31.24 0.90
C MET A 243 -13.05 30.12 1.56
N LEU A 244 -11.79 29.93 1.17
CA LEU A 244 -10.91 28.96 1.82
C LEU A 244 -10.77 29.26 3.32
N LYS A 245 -10.60 30.51 3.74
CA LYS A 245 -10.32 30.84 5.15
C LYS A 245 -11.55 30.86 6.06
N GLN A 246 -12.70 31.28 5.54
CA GLN A 246 -13.88 31.63 6.36
C GLN A 246 -14.96 30.56 6.34
N ASN A 247 -14.94 29.64 5.36
CA ASN A 247 -15.96 28.61 5.25
C ASN A 247 -15.51 27.29 5.89
N THR A 248 -16.10 26.96 7.05
CA THR A 248 -15.80 25.73 7.81
C THR A 248 -16.11 24.45 7.04
N VAL A 249 -17.13 24.44 6.17
CA VAL A 249 -17.47 23.28 5.33
C VAL A 249 -16.35 23.05 4.31
N VAL A 250 -15.91 24.11 3.64
CA VAL A 250 -14.77 24.08 2.70
C VAL A 250 -13.50 23.61 3.41
N GLN A 251 -13.17 24.18 4.57
CA GLN A 251 -11.99 23.82 5.36
C GLN A 251 -11.94 22.33 5.74
N ASN A 252 -13.08 21.75 6.11
CA ASN A 252 -13.19 20.35 6.53
C ASN A 252 -13.43 19.38 5.37
N THR A 253 -13.52 19.86 4.13
CA THR A 253 -13.68 19.01 2.95
C THR A 253 -12.41 18.17 2.75
N PHE A 254 -12.58 16.85 2.61
CA PHE A 254 -11.49 15.95 2.30
C PHE A 254 -10.98 16.19 0.88
N LEU A 255 -9.66 16.21 0.70
CA LEU A 255 -9.09 16.33 -0.64
C LEU A 255 -9.35 15.07 -1.47
N ILE A 256 -9.43 13.91 -0.82
CA ILE A 256 -9.66 12.60 -1.45
C ILE A 256 -10.75 11.89 -0.67
N SER A 257 -11.76 11.39 -1.37
CA SER A 257 -12.95 10.77 -0.80
C SER A 257 -13.08 9.27 -1.13
N CYS A 258 -12.46 8.84 -2.23
CA CYS A 258 -12.44 7.44 -2.66
C CYS A 258 -11.57 6.57 -1.74
N LYS A 259 -11.83 5.26 -1.71
CA LYS A 259 -10.96 4.31 -0.99
C LYS A 259 -9.64 4.11 -1.74
N ILE A 260 -8.57 3.78 -1.01
CA ILE A 260 -7.24 3.56 -1.61
C ILE A 260 -7.23 2.48 -2.70
N ASP A 261 -8.06 1.45 -2.57
CA ASP A 261 -8.17 0.40 -3.60
C ASP A 261 -8.74 0.95 -4.92
N THR A 262 -9.66 1.89 -4.84
CA THR A 262 -10.18 2.60 -6.02
C THR A 262 -9.08 3.45 -6.66
N ILE A 263 -8.31 4.18 -5.84
CA ILE A 263 -7.18 4.99 -6.32
C ILE A 263 -6.14 4.11 -7.03
N ASN A 264 -5.76 2.97 -6.46
CA ASN A 264 -4.78 2.06 -7.06
C ASN A 264 -5.28 1.46 -8.39
N LYS A 265 -6.57 1.14 -8.49
CA LYS A 265 -7.18 0.65 -9.75
C LYS A 265 -7.11 1.72 -10.85
N VAL A 266 -7.52 2.94 -10.54
CA VAL A 266 -7.48 4.05 -11.51
C VAL A 266 -6.04 4.45 -11.85
N LEU A 267 -5.12 4.42 -10.88
CA LEU A 267 -3.70 4.68 -11.12
C LEU A 267 -3.11 3.69 -12.13
N ARG A 268 -3.52 2.42 -12.05
CA ARG A 268 -3.15 1.41 -13.05
C ARG A 268 -3.74 1.73 -14.42
N GLU A 269 -5.00 2.16 -14.50
CA GLU A 269 -5.62 2.58 -15.78
C GLU A 269 -4.84 3.76 -16.40
N PHE A 270 -4.46 4.75 -15.60
CA PHE A 270 -3.62 5.86 -16.08
C PHE A 270 -2.25 5.39 -16.55
N TYR A 271 -1.60 4.50 -15.80
CA TYR A 271 -0.32 3.92 -16.22
C TYR A 271 -0.43 3.22 -17.57
N GLU A 272 -1.47 2.39 -17.75
CA GLU A 272 -1.73 1.66 -18.99
C GLU A 272 -1.96 2.60 -20.17
N ARG A 273 -2.65 3.73 -19.95
CA ARG A 273 -2.84 4.78 -20.95
C ARG A 273 -1.54 5.49 -21.31
N SER A 274 -0.78 5.97 -20.33
CA SER A 274 0.47 6.70 -20.53
C SER A 274 1.55 5.85 -21.18
N ASN A 275 1.65 4.58 -20.79
CA ASN A 275 2.73 3.69 -21.19
C ASN A 275 2.36 2.71 -22.29
N LYS A 276 1.08 2.62 -22.67
CA LYS A 276 0.55 1.64 -23.64
C LYS A 276 0.85 0.18 -23.25
N LYS A 277 1.14 -0.08 -21.98
CA LYS A 277 1.45 -1.41 -21.42
C LYS A 277 0.99 -1.51 -19.97
N LYS A 278 0.69 -2.73 -19.54
CA LYS A 278 0.38 -3.03 -18.12
C LYS A 278 1.62 -2.76 -17.26
N PRO A 279 1.47 -2.25 -16.02
CA PRO A 279 2.60 -2.11 -15.13
C PRO A 279 3.17 -3.51 -14.81
N PRO A 280 4.50 -3.67 -14.78
CA PRO A 280 5.12 -4.97 -14.52
C PRO A 280 4.98 -5.41 -13.05
N LEU A 281 4.65 -4.46 -12.16
CA LEU A 281 4.45 -4.66 -10.73
C LEU A 281 3.18 -3.94 -10.26
N ALA A 282 2.69 -4.29 -9.06
CA ALA A 282 1.56 -3.61 -8.46
C ALA A 282 1.89 -2.12 -8.23
N LEU A 283 1.11 -1.25 -8.87
CA LEU A 283 1.28 0.19 -8.81
C LEU A 283 0.40 0.79 -7.72
N GLY A 284 0.94 1.74 -6.96
CA GLY A 284 0.21 2.49 -5.96
C GLY A 284 0.94 3.77 -5.59
N LEU A 285 0.38 4.55 -4.67
CA LEU A 285 1.04 5.79 -4.18
C LEU A 285 2.44 5.52 -3.58
N LYS A 286 2.71 4.29 -3.11
CA LYS A 286 4.04 3.87 -2.67
C LYS A 286 5.09 3.94 -3.80
N SER A 287 4.71 3.66 -5.04
CA SER A 287 5.62 3.70 -6.19
C SER A 287 6.11 5.13 -6.45
N ILE A 288 5.21 6.12 -6.31
CA ILE A 288 5.54 7.55 -6.42
C ILE A 288 6.49 7.98 -5.31
N ARG A 289 6.23 7.56 -4.06
CA ARG A 289 7.15 7.84 -2.95
C ARG A 289 8.53 7.24 -3.17
N THR A 290 8.57 6.02 -3.71
CA THR A 290 9.82 5.31 -4.00
C THR A 290 10.59 6.07 -5.07
N LEU A 291 9.93 6.49 -6.15
CA LEU A 291 10.49 7.34 -7.20
C LEU A 291 11.08 8.64 -6.63
N ASN A 292 10.32 9.40 -5.84
CA ASN A 292 10.81 10.62 -5.19
C ASN A 292 12.05 10.35 -4.33
N THR A 293 12.01 9.27 -3.55
CA THR A 293 13.10 8.88 -2.65
C THR A 293 14.36 8.52 -3.43
N THR A 294 14.22 7.72 -4.50
CA THR A 294 15.32 7.37 -5.39
C THR A 294 15.89 8.61 -6.07
N ILE A 295 15.06 9.52 -6.60
CA ILE A 295 15.53 10.77 -7.23
C ILE A 295 16.36 11.60 -6.24
N MET A 296 15.87 11.82 -5.01
CA MET A 296 16.63 12.58 -4.01
C MET A 296 17.97 11.91 -3.70
N ILE A 297 17.99 10.59 -3.49
CA ILE A 297 19.22 9.84 -3.23
C ILE A 297 20.21 9.97 -4.40
N THR A 298 19.74 9.85 -5.65
CA THR A 298 20.58 10.01 -6.85
C THR A 298 21.18 11.42 -6.96
N HIS A 299 20.54 12.43 -6.38
CA HIS A 299 21.06 13.80 -6.32
C HIS A 299 21.84 14.10 -5.03
N ASN A 300 22.32 13.07 -4.33
CA ASN A 300 23.07 13.17 -3.06
C ASN A 300 22.30 13.79 -1.88
N GLU A 301 20.97 13.81 -1.95
CA GLU A 301 20.08 14.39 -0.94
C GLU A 301 19.57 13.32 0.05
N LEU A 302 20.46 12.47 0.58
CA LEU A 302 20.10 11.32 1.42
C LEU A 302 19.43 11.75 2.73
N LEU A 303 19.94 12.79 3.39
CA LEU A 303 19.39 13.31 4.64
C LEU A 303 17.98 13.89 4.43
N LEU A 304 17.79 14.64 3.33
CA LEU A 304 16.47 15.13 2.92
C LEU A 304 15.52 13.97 2.65
N ALA A 305 15.96 12.94 1.92
CA ALA A 305 15.17 11.75 1.64
C ALA A 305 14.73 11.02 2.91
N GLN A 306 15.64 10.84 3.88
CA GLN A 306 15.33 10.23 5.17
C GLN A 306 14.32 11.07 5.97
N THR A 307 14.54 12.39 6.01
CA THR A 307 13.72 13.35 6.77
C THR A 307 12.31 13.42 6.19
N LEU A 308 12.19 13.57 4.88
CA LEU A 308 10.92 13.64 4.16
C LEU A 308 10.09 12.37 4.35
N ASN A 309 10.73 11.20 4.34
CA ASN A 309 10.06 9.92 4.57
C ASN A 309 9.79 9.59 6.06
N ARG A 310 10.38 10.36 6.98
CA ARG A 310 10.35 10.11 8.43
C ARG A 310 10.86 8.72 8.79
N HIS A 311 11.96 8.30 8.16
CA HIS A 311 12.62 7.03 8.44
C HIS A 311 13.54 7.17 9.65
N ARG A 312 13.29 6.36 10.69
CA ARG A 312 14.17 6.29 11.87
C ARG A 312 15.49 5.59 11.57
N ASP A 313 15.45 4.61 10.69
CA ASP A 313 16.61 3.79 10.30
C ASP A 313 17.05 4.19 8.89
N LEU A 314 18.32 4.59 8.76
CA LEU A 314 18.93 4.99 7.51
C LEU A 314 18.91 3.85 6.47
N ASN A 315 19.04 2.59 6.91
CA ASN A 315 19.01 1.43 6.02
C ASN A 315 17.69 1.30 5.28
N VAL A 316 16.58 1.79 5.86
CA VAL A 316 15.28 1.82 5.18
C VAL A 316 15.29 2.80 4.00
N THR A 317 15.99 3.93 4.15
CA THR A 317 16.17 4.91 3.08
C THR A 317 17.14 4.39 2.01
N LEU A 318 18.27 3.82 2.43
CA LEU A 318 19.30 3.29 1.52
C LEU A 318 18.82 2.10 0.67
N LYS A 319 17.79 1.36 1.08
CA LYS A 319 17.17 0.33 0.23
C LYS A 319 16.66 0.85 -1.11
N HIS A 320 16.44 2.16 -1.24
CA HIS A 320 16.02 2.79 -2.48
C HIS A 320 17.18 3.14 -3.44
N TYR A 321 18.44 2.95 -3.00
CA TYR A 321 19.67 3.10 -3.80
C TYR A 321 19.72 2.07 -4.94
N ASN A 322 19.28 0.84 -4.67
CA ASN A 322 19.32 -0.28 -5.63
C ASN A 322 18.26 -0.20 -6.75
N SER A 323 17.39 0.81 -6.75
CA SER A 323 16.39 1.00 -7.82
C SER A 323 16.93 1.80 -9.00
N SER A 324 18.07 2.49 -8.83
CA SER A 324 18.81 3.12 -9.91
C SER A 324 19.95 2.20 -10.34
N CYS A 325 19.97 1.79 -11.60
CA CYS A 325 20.94 0.89 -12.25
C CYS A 325 22.39 1.43 -12.31
N PHE A 326 22.79 2.32 -11.39
CA PHE A 326 24.08 2.99 -11.44
C PHE A 326 25.23 2.01 -11.20
N GLU A 327 25.12 1.13 -10.21
CA GLU A 327 26.15 0.12 -9.93
C GLU A 327 26.25 -0.94 -11.05
N GLU A 328 25.13 -1.40 -11.62
CA GLU A 328 25.17 -2.33 -12.77
C GLU A 328 25.84 -1.70 -14.00
N LYS A 329 25.55 -0.42 -14.29
CA LYS A 329 26.17 0.29 -15.41
C LYS A 329 27.67 0.51 -15.21
N ILE A 330 28.12 0.71 -13.98
CA ILE A 330 29.55 0.77 -13.64
C ILE A 330 30.17 -0.63 -13.73
N ALA A 331 29.55 -1.65 -13.15
CA ALA A 331 30.04 -3.02 -13.21
C ALA A 331 30.18 -3.52 -14.65
N ASP A 332 29.19 -3.28 -15.51
CA ASP A 332 29.23 -3.62 -16.93
C ASP A 332 30.30 -2.84 -17.71
N ALA A 333 30.63 -1.62 -17.27
CA ALA A 333 31.72 -0.84 -17.86
C ALA A 333 33.11 -1.37 -17.45
N TYR A 334 33.24 -1.96 -16.26
CA TYR A 334 34.49 -2.55 -15.77
C TYR A 334 34.68 -4.04 -16.15
N VAL A 335 33.61 -4.78 -16.45
CA VAL A 335 33.69 -6.16 -16.97
C VAL A 335 34.08 -6.21 -18.45
N LYS A 336 34.04 -5.06 -19.15
CA LYS A 336 34.47 -4.91 -20.56
C LYS A 336 35.86 -4.28 -20.73
N LEU A 337 36.59 -4.07 -19.63
CA LEU A 337 38.03 -3.83 -19.59
C LEU A 337 38.72 -5.13 -19.17
#